data_AF-A0A535ZHW2-F1
#
_entry.id   AF-A0A535ZHW2-F1
#
_cell.length_a   1.000
_cell.length_b   1.000
_cell.length_c   1.000
_cell.angle_alpha   90.00
_cell.angle_beta   90.00
_cell.angle_gamma   90.00
#
_symmetry.space_group_name_H-M   'P 1'
#
loop_
_entity.id
_entity.type
_entity.pdbx_description
1 polymer ?
#
loop_
_entity_poly.entity_id
_entity_poly.type
_entity_poly.pdbx_seq_one_letter_code
_entity_poly.pdbx_strand_id
1 'polypeptide(L)'
;MAGHHGPIFSIDAPMATDSTGSARALSDEGKAATLDVTKSGTELVLDLTLDAAWLHNAARRFPVELDPTITIQPDSQDDYFHGNVATDVGQLGALANLRIGDSASHYDWSAVQYDLSAIPPGASITTATAGLYYNNTYLSTSPSTYGTSHTIEAHRMTNPWSSATQTQALGIDPTALSTLTMTIDNNPRWLTWNVTAAATNWYAGTQPNYGLIFKNQTETLNSGGPAPVSHNYTADTTLLPKLDITYNTDGVTLNQPVTLHSNGAELTWSQYTGSLSGAPFQKYDVHRSATRNFAPSSSTLLTTITDPTATSFRDTTAAANGTFYYEVVANSSGSNQVQVALPADGQAVKTMQPGTGQSQDTYITYWNNVTACNNFGANTDMSVGTDTNSISRGLFAYQLSDIPTGSTITNATLSLFHYNTVPNAQTLHPYAITHSWSEGTGVSNPSSCTGNGATWYEANGGVNWVTQGADFNATAGGAVTTTANEAAKWHNYDITSMAQQWASGSLPNLGVLIKYDNETILTGNEIDYWTNNYTAAPTLRPKLSVTYTDGSHAVAPTVSVSTPAAGAMVTGNVAITAAASDDRRVDRVEFSEINRLDGALHDHLELGRRHQRQPLLYGEGLRRRR
;
A
#
# COMPACT_ATOMS: atom_id res chain seq x y z
N MET A 1 14.21 -27.28 47.67
CA MET A 1 14.24 -27.02 46.22
C MET A 1 13.15 -26.00 45.94
N ALA A 2 13.50 -24.73 45.79
CA ALA A 2 12.54 -23.69 45.43
C ALA A 2 12.45 -23.67 43.89
N GLY A 3 11.26 -23.99 43.36
CA GLY A 3 11.01 -23.91 41.93
C GLY A 3 11.00 -22.45 41.50
N HIS A 4 11.91 -22.07 40.60
CA HIS A 4 11.81 -20.81 39.89
C HIS A 4 10.61 -20.90 38.94
N HIS A 5 9.47 -20.35 39.38
CA HIS A 5 8.38 -20.04 38.48
C HIS A 5 8.87 -18.91 37.57
N GLY A 6 8.96 -19.17 36.27
CA GLY A 6 9.22 -18.14 35.26
C GLY A 6 8.13 -17.06 35.26
N PRO A 7 8.37 -15.91 34.60
CA PRO A 7 7.37 -14.85 34.51
C PRO A 7 6.07 -15.39 33.88
N ILE A 8 4.95 -15.10 34.53
CA ILE A 8 3.60 -15.50 34.07
C ILE A 8 3.20 -14.72 32.81
N PHE A 9 3.83 -13.56 32.58
CA PHE A 9 3.60 -12.68 31.44
C PHE A 9 4.91 -11.94 31.14
N SER A 10 5.34 -11.95 29.87
CA SER A 10 6.50 -11.21 29.37
C SER A 10 6.02 -10.33 28.22
N ILE A 11 6.45 -9.06 28.21
CA ILE A 11 6.13 -8.11 27.14
C ILE A 11 7.45 -7.72 26.50
N ASP A 12 7.52 -7.86 25.18
CA ASP A 12 8.70 -7.43 24.43
C ASP A 12 8.83 -5.91 24.45
N ALA A 13 10.07 -5.44 24.32
CA ALA A 13 10.42 -4.04 24.22
C ALA A 13 9.84 -3.38 22.94
N PRO A 14 9.03 -2.29 23.03
CA PRO A 14 8.65 -1.51 21.85
C PRO A 14 9.80 -1.00 20.96
N MET A 15 9.52 -0.75 19.69
CA MET A 15 10.47 -0.16 18.75
C MET A 15 9.87 1.07 18.09
N ALA A 16 10.55 2.20 18.17
CA ALA A 16 10.20 3.40 17.42
C ALA A 16 11.13 3.56 16.21
N THR A 17 10.55 3.77 15.04
CA THR A 17 11.23 3.99 13.76
C THR A 17 10.68 5.25 13.12
N ASP A 18 11.46 5.92 12.28
CA ASP A 18 11.00 7.08 11.50
C ASP A 18 10.95 6.73 10.02
N SER A 19 10.49 7.64 9.15
CA SER A 19 10.36 7.33 7.72
C SER A 19 11.68 7.22 6.96
N THR A 20 12.83 7.49 7.61
CA THR A 20 14.17 7.11 7.11
C THR A 20 14.58 5.71 7.56
N GLY A 21 13.81 5.11 8.46
CA GLY A 21 14.03 3.80 9.03
C GLY A 21 15.13 3.75 10.09
N SER A 22 15.39 4.86 10.77
CA SER A 22 16.31 4.90 11.91
C SER A 22 15.63 4.26 13.14
N ALA A 23 15.72 2.94 13.27
CA ALA A 23 15.12 2.19 14.38
C ALA A 23 15.98 2.23 15.67
N ARG A 24 15.34 2.18 16.85
CA ARG A 24 16.04 1.87 18.12
C ARG A 24 15.14 1.01 19.04
N ALA A 25 15.66 -0.13 19.49
CA ALA A 25 15.01 -1.04 20.45
C ALA A 25 14.99 -0.52 21.89
N LEU A 26 14.09 -1.05 22.73
CA LEU A 26 14.18 -0.83 24.19
C LEU A 26 15.18 -1.80 24.88
N SER A 27 16.38 -1.33 25.19
CA SER A 27 17.09 -1.78 26.42
C SER A 27 17.64 -0.59 27.21
N ASP A 28 17.61 -0.66 28.55
CA ASP A 28 17.47 0.41 29.57
C ASP A 28 18.39 1.65 29.57
N GLU A 29 19.18 1.91 28.53
CA GLU A 29 19.97 3.14 28.43
C GLU A 29 19.92 3.74 27.00
N GLY A 30 19.30 4.92 26.84
CA GLY A 30 19.42 5.78 25.63
C GLY A 30 18.37 5.64 24.51
N LYS A 31 17.09 5.42 24.85
CA LYS A 31 16.03 4.99 23.91
C LYS A 31 15.19 6.12 23.28
N ALA A 32 14.54 5.76 22.16
CA ALA A 32 13.53 6.53 21.42
C ALA A 32 12.10 6.41 21.99
N ALA A 33 11.82 5.30 22.67
CA ALA A 33 10.60 5.03 23.42
C ALA A 33 10.95 4.30 24.73
N THR A 34 10.06 4.19 25.70
CA THR A 34 10.19 3.43 26.96
C THR A 34 8.84 2.82 27.32
N LEU A 35 8.83 1.63 27.92
CA LEU A 35 7.63 0.98 28.45
C LEU A 35 7.88 0.67 29.94
N ASP A 36 7.22 1.42 30.81
CA ASP A 36 7.30 1.23 32.24
C ASP A 36 6.06 0.46 32.73
N VAL A 37 6.29 -0.65 33.44
CA VAL A 37 5.20 -1.44 34.02
C VAL A 37 5.14 -1.15 35.52
N THR A 38 4.06 -0.52 35.96
CA THR A 38 3.82 -0.25 37.37
C THR A 38 2.59 -1.01 37.85
N LYS A 39 2.58 -1.42 39.12
CA LYS A 39 1.44 -2.10 39.73
C LYS A 39 0.59 -1.09 40.48
N SER A 40 -0.66 -0.91 40.08
CA SER A 40 -1.64 -0.06 40.76
C SER A 40 -2.74 -0.92 41.35
N GLY A 41 -2.63 -1.25 42.64
CA GLY A 41 -3.58 -2.15 43.30
C GLY A 41 -3.55 -3.57 42.71
N THR A 42 -4.67 -4.00 42.11
CA THR A 42 -4.79 -5.28 41.40
C THR A 42 -4.49 -5.18 39.91
N GLU A 43 -4.29 -3.98 39.37
CA GLU A 43 -4.05 -3.73 37.96
C GLU A 43 -2.57 -3.53 37.66
N LEU A 44 -2.16 -3.90 36.45
CA LEU A 44 -0.88 -3.52 35.87
C LEU A 44 -1.14 -2.31 34.98
N VAL A 45 -0.42 -1.22 35.23
CA VAL A 45 -0.44 0.00 34.42
C VAL A 45 0.82 -0.03 33.55
N LEU A 46 0.64 0.17 32.25
CA LEU A 46 1.71 0.21 31.28
C LEU A 46 1.83 1.64 30.75
N ASP A 47 2.96 2.29 31.03
CA ASP A 47 3.28 3.63 30.57
C ASP A 47 4.26 3.54 29.40
N LEU A 48 3.74 3.77 28.19
CA LEU A 48 4.53 3.86 26.98
C LEU A 48 4.89 5.33 26.69
N THR A 49 6.16 5.67 26.74
CA THR A 49 6.66 7.05 26.52
C THR A 49 7.57 7.09 25.31
N LEU A 50 7.39 8.05 24.39
CA LEU A 50 8.39 8.36 23.36
C LEU A 50 9.37 9.41 23.91
N ASP A 51 10.67 9.23 23.69
CA ASP A 51 11.68 10.20 24.10
C ASP A 51 11.50 11.50 23.29
N ALA A 52 11.18 12.57 24.01
CA ALA A 52 10.84 13.85 23.40
C ALA A 52 12.02 14.46 22.63
N ALA A 53 13.26 14.27 23.09
CA ALA A 53 14.44 14.79 22.42
C ALA A 53 14.71 14.06 21.08
N TRP A 54 14.45 12.75 21.04
CA TRP A 54 14.51 11.93 19.85
C TRP A 54 13.37 12.28 18.87
N LEU A 55 12.13 12.45 19.36
CA LEU A 55 10.96 12.75 18.54
C LEU A 55 11.06 14.14 17.87
N HIS A 56 11.57 15.14 18.60
CA HIS A 56 11.69 16.53 18.12
C HIS A 56 13.06 16.85 17.48
N ASN A 57 13.88 15.84 17.22
CA ASN A 57 15.15 16.05 16.53
C ASN A 57 14.90 16.60 15.11
N ALA A 58 15.61 17.65 14.70
CA ALA A 58 15.44 18.25 13.37
C ALA A 58 15.75 17.29 12.19
N ALA A 59 16.49 16.21 12.44
CA ALA A 59 16.72 15.15 11.47
C ALA A 59 15.52 14.17 11.32
N ARG A 60 14.58 14.18 12.27
CA ARG A 60 13.41 13.27 12.30
C ARG A 60 12.55 13.45 11.07
N ARG A 61 12.20 12.34 10.41
CA ARG A 61 11.25 12.34 9.29
C ARG A 61 10.00 11.56 9.68
N PHE A 62 8.84 12.17 9.50
CA PHE A 62 7.56 11.56 9.84
C PHE A 62 7.00 10.76 8.64
N PRO A 63 6.13 9.75 8.88
CA PRO A 63 5.64 9.30 10.19
C PRO A 63 6.72 8.61 11.04
N VAL A 64 6.53 8.66 12.36
CA VAL A 64 7.22 7.79 13.31
C VAL A 64 6.31 6.59 13.56
N GLU A 65 6.82 5.39 13.33
CA GLU A 65 6.10 4.14 13.54
C GLU A 65 6.61 3.47 14.80
N LEU A 66 5.70 3.14 15.72
CA LEU A 66 5.98 2.38 16.92
C LEU A 66 5.42 0.97 16.74
N ASP A 67 6.27 -0.04 16.83
CA ASP A 67 5.98 -1.45 16.56
C ASP A 67 5.31 -1.64 15.19
N PRO A 68 6.06 -1.96 14.12
CA PRO A 68 5.53 -1.92 12.76
C PRO A 68 4.30 -2.82 12.66
N THR A 69 3.20 -2.21 12.22
CA THR A 69 1.91 -2.87 12.07
C THR A 69 1.59 -2.97 10.59
N ILE A 70 1.37 -4.18 10.10
CA ILE A 70 0.84 -4.41 8.76
C ILE A 70 -0.63 -4.79 8.86
N THR A 71 -1.42 -4.36 7.88
CA THR A 71 -2.80 -4.80 7.71
C THR A 71 -2.84 -5.79 6.55
N ILE A 72 -3.24 -7.03 6.84
CA ILE A 72 -3.54 -8.04 5.82
C ILE A 72 -5.02 -7.87 5.46
N GLN A 73 -5.25 -7.33 4.26
CA GLN A 73 -6.59 -7.10 3.73
C GLN A 73 -6.56 -7.15 2.18
N PRO A 74 -7.57 -7.74 1.54
CA PRO A 74 -8.65 -8.51 2.17
C PRO A 74 -8.15 -9.85 2.74
N ASP A 75 -9.06 -10.57 3.38
CA ASP A 75 -8.92 -11.99 3.65
C ASP A 75 -8.73 -12.80 2.36
N SER A 76 -8.24 -14.02 2.50
CA SER A 76 -8.03 -14.97 1.38
C SER A 76 -9.31 -15.73 1.00
N GLN A 77 -10.22 -15.92 1.95
CA GLN A 77 -11.56 -16.47 1.74
C GLN A 77 -12.43 -16.25 2.99
N ASP A 78 -13.72 -16.01 2.76
CA ASP A 78 -14.76 -15.92 3.78
C ASP A 78 -16.06 -16.61 3.35
N ASP A 79 -16.84 -17.05 4.33
CA ASP A 79 -18.21 -17.56 4.15
C ASP A 79 -18.97 -17.50 5.49
N TYR A 80 -20.27 -17.77 5.48
CA TYR A 80 -21.01 -18.05 6.70
C TYR A 80 -21.79 -19.38 6.60
N PHE A 81 -21.95 -20.04 7.75
CA PHE A 81 -22.53 -21.37 7.87
C PHE A 81 -23.69 -21.39 8.85
N HIS A 82 -24.70 -22.21 8.56
CA HIS A 82 -25.81 -22.44 9.47
C HIS A 82 -25.40 -23.44 10.57
N GLY A 83 -25.07 -22.94 11.76
CA GLY A 83 -24.35 -23.67 12.80
C GLY A 83 -25.02 -24.93 13.36
N ASN A 84 -26.35 -24.95 13.38
CA ASN A 84 -27.15 -26.08 13.84
C ASN A 84 -27.77 -26.91 12.70
N VAL A 85 -27.43 -26.61 11.44
CA VAL A 85 -27.91 -27.35 10.27
C VAL A 85 -26.74 -28.11 9.65
N ALA A 86 -26.56 -29.35 10.12
CA ALA A 86 -25.38 -30.17 9.86
C ALA A 86 -25.00 -30.32 8.38
N THR A 87 -26.01 -30.42 7.50
CA THR A 87 -25.86 -30.71 6.07
C THR A 87 -25.66 -29.47 5.21
N ASP A 88 -25.92 -28.28 5.75
CA ASP A 88 -25.79 -27.04 4.98
C ASP A 88 -24.33 -26.75 4.69
N VAL A 89 -24.08 -26.15 3.54
CA VAL A 89 -22.74 -25.70 3.13
C VAL A 89 -22.61 -24.19 3.36
N GLY A 90 -21.54 -23.56 2.89
CA GLY A 90 -21.41 -22.10 2.93
C GLY A 90 -22.56 -21.40 2.21
N GLN A 91 -23.03 -20.30 2.80
CA GLN A 91 -24.27 -19.62 2.41
C GLN A 91 -24.03 -18.22 1.82
N LEU A 92 -22.79 -17.71 1.84
CA LEU A 92 -22.46 -16.37 1.40
C LEU A 92 -22.78 -16.16 -0.09
N GLY A 93 -22.34 -17.07 -0.95
CA GLY A 93 -22.55 -16.97 -2.40
C GLY A 93 -22.06 -15.62 -2.96
N ALA A 94 -22.97 -14.83 -3.51
CA ALA A 94 -22.69 -13.47 -4.03
C ALA A 94 -23.14 -12.34 -3.09
N LEU A 95 -23.52 -12.66 -1.85
CA LEU A 95 -23.89 -11.67 -0.86
C LEU A 95 -22.65 -10.86 -0.44
N ALA A 96 -22.87 -9.59 -0.11
CA ALA A 96 -21.82 -8.67 0.29
C ALA A 96 -21.57 -8.63 1.81
N ASN A 97 -22.35 -9.38 2.60
CA ASN A 97 -22.29 -9.40 4.05
C ASN A 97 -22.24 -10.83 4.59
N LEU A 98 -21.30 -11.04 5.51
CA LEU A 98 -21.22 -12.16 6.44
C LEU A 98 -22.37 -12.08 7.47
N ARG A 99 -22.54 -13.13 8.28
CA ARG A 99 -23.61 -13.24 9.26
C ARG A 99 -23.13 -13.89 10.54
N ILE A 100 -23.36 -13.21 11.66
CA ILE A 100 -23.08 -13.73 12.99
C ILE A 100 -24.36 -13.51 13.80
N GLY A 101 -24.93 -14.57 14.35
CA GLY A 101 -26.19 -14.44 15.05
C GLY A 101 -27.07 -15.65 14.90
N ASP A 102 -28.35 -15.39 14.70
CA ASP A 102 -29.35 -16.43 14.53
C ASP A 102 -30.60 -15.90 13.81
N SER A 103 -31.43 -16.85 13.41
CA SER A 103 -32.75 -16.64 12.84
C SER A 103 -33.80 -17.43 13.63
N ALA A 104 -34.99 -17.59 13.08
CA ALA A 104 -36.03 -18.44 13.67
C ALA A 104 -35.70 -19.95 13.62
N SER A 105 -34.71 -20.37 12.83
CA SER A 105 -34.46 -21.79 12.57
C SER A 105 -33.00 -22.20 12.65
N HIS A 106 -32.06 -21.26 12.53
CA HIS A 106 -30.64 -21.57 12.55
C HIS A 106 -29.77 -20.50 13.20
N TYR A 107 -28.55 -20.88 13.55
CA TYR A 107 -27.47 -19.98 13.96
C TYR A 107 -26.61 -19.63 12.75
N ASP A 108 -26.06 -18.43 12.70
CA ASP A 108 -25.12 -18.01 11.66
C ASP A 108 -23.71 -17.87 12.24
N TRP A 109 -22.75 -18.58 11.65
CA TRP A 109 -21.33 -18.54 11.99
C TRP A 109 -20.52 -18.03 10.82
N SER A 110 -19.76 -16.95 10.99
CA SER A 110 -18.90 -16.42 9.92
C SER A 110 -17.49 -16.98 10.01
N ALA A 111 -16.98 -17.54 8.92
CA ALA A 111 -15.62 -18.04 8.82
C ALA A 111 -14.77 -17.15 7.91
N VAL A 112 -13.53 -16.86 8.30
CA VAL A 112 -12.59 -16.00 7.56
C VAL A 112 -11.17 -16.54 7.66
N GLN A 113 -10.41 -16.57 6.56
CA GLN A 113 -9.02 -16.99 6.54
C GLN A 113 -8.11 -15.93 5.91
N TYR A 114 -6.93 -15.69 6.48
CA TYR A 114 -5.96 -14.69 6.00
C TYR A 114 -4.68 -15.35 5.46
N ASP A 115 -4.09 -14.76 4.41
CA ASP A 115 -2.74 -15.11 3.95
C ASP A 115 -1.68 -14.32 4.72
N LEU A 116 -0.87 -15.01 5.51
CA LEU A 116 0.18 -14.41 6.34
C LEU A 116 1.50 -14.19 5.58
N SER A 117 1.56 -14.45 4.28
CA SER A 117 2.78 -14.32 3.47
C SER A 117 3.38 -12.91 3.44
N ALA A 118 2.59 -11.90 3.79
CA ALA A 118 3.04 -10.51 3.92
C ALA A 118 3.90 -10.26 5.19
N ILE A 119 3.87 -11.14 6.18
CA ILE A 119 4.70 -11.02 7.38
C ILE A 119 6.15 -11.37 7.01
N PRO A 120 7.13 -10.46 7.22
CA PRO A 120 8.52 -10.71 6.84
C PRO A 120 9.11 -11.96 7.53
N PRO A 121 9.99 -12.75 6.87
CA PRO A 121 10.65 -13.89 7.50
C PRO A 121 11.47 -13.50 8.75
N GLY A 122 11.33 -14.28 9.83
CA GLY A 122 12.02 -14.04 11.10
C GLY A 122 11.36 -12.99 12.00
N ALA A 123 10.16 -12.51 11.64
CA ALA A 123 9.38 -11.63 12.49
C ALA A 123 8.89 -12.35 13.76
N SER A 124 8.84 -11.61 14.87
CA SER A 124 8.19 -12.03 16.11
C SER A 124 6.87 -11.26 16.24
N ILE A 125 5.74 -11.94 16.04
CA ILE A 125 4.41 -11.33 16.17
C ILE A 125 4.16 -10.97 17.64
N THR A 126 3.93 -9.69 17.91
CA THR A 126 3.61 -9.18 19.26
C THR A 126 2.11 -9.03 19.46
N THR A 127 1.37 -8.58 18.44
CA THR A 127 -0.10 -8.45 18.47
C THR A 127 -0.71 -8.87 17.15
N ALA A 128 -1.87 -9.54 17.18
CA ALA A 128 -2.72 -9.76 16.02
C ALA A 128 -4.19 -9.49 16.36
N THR A 129 -4.87 -8.67 15.55
CA THR A 129 -6.28 -8.34 15.75
C THR A 129 -7.07 -8.60 14.46
N ALA A 130 -8.05 -9.50 14.52
CA ALA A 130 -8.97 -9.74 13.41
C ALA A 130 -10.14 -8.74 13.47
N GLY A 131 -10.44 -8.10 12.35
CA GLY A 131 -11.45 -7.06 12.22
C GLY A 131 -12.53 -7.41 11.18
N LEU A 132 -13.80 -7.29 11.56
CA LEU A 132 -14.95 -7.33 10.64
C LEU A 132 -15.72 -6.02 10.71
N TYR A 133 -16.05 -5.40 9.58
CA TYR A 133 -16.72 -4.10 9.58
C TYR A 133 -18.24 -4.23 9.65
N TYR A 134 -18.86 -3.66 10.68
CA TYR A 134 -20.30 -3.53 10.79
C TYR A 134 -20.74 -2.21 10.15
N ASN A 135 -21.49 -2.28 9.04
CA ASN A 135 -21.95 -1.12 8.27
C ASN A 135 -23.45 -0.83 8.50
N ASN A 136 -23.96 -1.07 9.70
CA ASN A 136 -25.39 -1.00 10.06
C ASN A 136 -26.28 -2.10 9.45
N THR A 137 -25.70 -3.12 8.82
CA THR A 137 -26.45 -4.28 8.33
C THR A 137 -26.56 -5.34 9.42
N TYR A 138 -27.77 -5.84 9.67
CA TYR A 138 -28.05 -6.81 10.72
C TYR A 138 -29.15 -7.81 10.31
N LEU A 139 -29.18 -8.95 11.01
CA LEU A 139 -30.20 -9.98 10.89
C LEU A 139 -31.41 -9.59 11.72
N SER A 140 -32.55 -9.33 11.07
CA SER A 140 -33.76 -8.93 11.80
C SER A 140 -34.60 -10.15 12.20
N THR A 141 -34.97 -10.21 13.48
CA THR A 141 -35.94 -11.14 14.05
C THR A 141 -37.06 -10.36 14.77
N SER A 142 -38.22 -10.99 14.98
CA SER A 142 -39.37 -10.37 15.68
C SER A 142 -39.40 -10.81 17.16
N PRO A 143 -39.60 -9.89 18.13
CA PRO A 143 -39.85 -8.46 18.02
C PRO A 143 -38.61 -7.59 18.34
N SER A 144 -38.13 -6.86 17.32
CA SER A 144 -37.04 -5.87 17.30
C SER A 144 -35.64 -6.30 17.77
N THR A 145 -34.74 -6.53 16.82
CA THR A 145 -33.29 -6.77 17.02
C THR A 145 -32.50 -5.50 17.40
N TYR A 146 -33.04 -4.32 17.13
CA TYR A 146 -32.34 -3.05 17.41
C TYR A 146 -32.23 -2.82 18.92
N GLY A 147 -31.02 -2.52 19.41
CA GLY A 147 -30.72 -2.42 20.84
C GLY A 147 -30.39 -3.76 21.52
N THR A 148 -30.42 -4.89 20.80
CA THR A 148 -30.00 -6.20 21.33
C THR A 148 -28.47 -6.28 21.38
N SER A 149 -27.95 -6.77 22.51
CA SER A 149 -26.52 -7.02 22.69
C SER A 149 -26.16 -8.46 22.37
N HIS A 150 -25.09 -8.63 21.58
CA HIS A 150 -24.52 -9.92 21.20
C HIS A 150 -23.09 -10.03 21.74
N THR A 151 -22.82 -11.14 22.40
CA THR A 151 -21.46 -11.52 22.81
C THR A 151 -20.93 -12.54 21.80
N ILE A 152 -19.93 -12.12 21.02
CA ILE A 152 -19.38 -12.85 19.89
C ILE A 152 -17.97 -13.32 20.23
N GLU A 153 -17.74 -14.61 20.07
CA GLU A 153 -16.45 -15.27 20.29
C GLU A 153 -15.76 -15.55 18.95
N ALA A 154 -14.45 -15.32 18.91
CA ALA A 154 -13.59 -15.77 17.84
C ALA A 154 -12.94 -17.10 18.22
N HIS A 155 -13.06 -18.09 17.36
CA HIS A 155 -12.47 -19.42 17.54
C HIS A 155 -11.54 -19.76 16.39
N ARG A 156 -10.52 -20.58 16.66
CA ARG A 156 -9.65 -21.14 15.63
C ARG A 156 -10.36 -22.28 14.90
N MET A 157 -10.22 -22.32 13.58
CA MET A 157 -10.63 -23.48 12.80
C MET A 157 -9.53 -24.55 12.79
N THR A 158 -9.92 -25.82 12.94
CA THR A 158 -9.00 -26.96 13.10
C THR A 158 -8.97 -27.88 11.87
N ASN A 159 -9.89 -27.69 10.92
CA ASN A 159 -9.94 -28.38 9.63
C ASN A 159 -9.97 -27.37 8.49
N PRO A 160 -9.45 -27.72 7.29
CA PRO A 160 -9.64 -26.91 6.10
C PRO A 160 -11.12 -26.86 5.71
N TRP A 161 -11.52 -25.75 5.09
CA TRP A 161 -12.90 -25.51 4.66
C TRP A 161 -12.96 -24.72 3.36
N SER A 162 -14.14 -24.74 2.74
CA SER A 162 -14.52 -23.97 1.56
C SER A 162 -16.03 -23.73 1.61
N SER A 163 -16.58 -22.93 0.70
CA SER A 163 -18.03 -22.76 0.56
C SER A 163 -18.81 -24.06 0.31
N ALA A 164 -18.15 -25.14 -0.11
CA ALA A 164 -18.78 -26.46 -0.30
C ALA A 164 -18.72 -27.35 0.95
N THR A 165 -18.02 -26.93 2.01
CA THR A 165 -17.88 -27.71 3.24
C THR A 165 -19.20 -27.73 4.00
N GLN A 166 -19.68 -28.91 4.40
CA GLN A 166 -20.87 -29.02 5.24
C GLN A 166 -20.57 -28.53 6.67
N THR A 167 -21.52 -27.89 7.34
CA THR A 167 -21.37 -27.35 8.71
C THR A 167 -20.81 -28.40 9.68
N GLN A 168 -21.30 -29.65 9.62
CA GLN A 168 -20.82 -30.74 10.50
C GLN A 168 -19.35 -31.12 10.31
N ALA A 169 -18.75 -30.78 9.17
CA ALA A 169 -17.35 -31.06 8.87
C ALA A 169 -16.41 -29.92 9.30
N LEU A 170 -16.95 -28.78 9.73
CA LEU A 170 -16.18 -27.68 10.30
C LEU A 170 -15.51 -28.15 11.59
N GLY A 171 -14.19 -28.07 11.63
CA GLY A 171 -13.41 -28.25 12.85
C GLY A 171 -13.29 -26.91 13.56
N ILE A 172 -13.79 -26.81 14.80
CA ILE A 172 -13.75 -25.59 15.61
C ILE A 172 -13.07 -25.91 16.93
N ASP A 173 -12.08 -25.10 17.32
CA ASP A 173 -11.48 -25.18 18.64
C ASP A 173 -12.49 -24.68 19.69
N PRO A 174 -12.86 -25.49 20.70
CA PRO A 174 -13.86 -25.07 21.69
C PRO A 174 -13.38 -23.90 22.56
N THR A 175 -12.08 -23.61 22.59
CA THR A 175 -11.54 -22.49 23.35
C THR A 175 -11.65 -21.21 22.53
N ALA A 176 -12.40 -20.22 23.03
CA ALA A 176 -12.43 -18.89 22.41
C ALA A 176 -11.06 -18.21 22.53
N LEU A 177 -10.59 -17.63 21.43
CA LEU A 177 -9.37 -16.82 21.41
C LEU A 177 -9.60 -15.45 22.08
N SER A 178 -10.77 -14.86 21.79
CA SER A 178 -11.19 -13.55 22.28
C SER A 178 -12.70 -13.42 22.15
N THR A 179 -13.28 -12.53 22.96
CA THR A 179 -14.71 -12.27 23.04
C THR A 179 -14.96 -10.78 22.92
N LEU A 180 -15.98 -10.40 22.14
CA LEU A 180 -16.44 -9.02 21.95
C LEU A 180 -17.93 -8.94 22.29
N THR A 181 -18.34 -7.90 23.00
CA THR A 181 -19.76 -7.56 23.15
C THR A 181 -20.08 -6.34 22.29
N MET A 182 -21.12 -6.44 21.47
CA MET A 182 -21.65 -5.31 20.70
C MET A 182 -23.17 -5.22 20.82
N THR A 183 -23.72 -4.01 20.68
CA THR A 183 -25.15 -3.78 20.55
C THR A 183 -25.50 -3.50 19.08
N ILE A 184 -26.63 -3.99 18.59
CA ILE A 184 -27.12 -3.62 17.25
C ILE A 184 -27.66 -2.20 17.31
N ASP A 185 -27.02 -1.30 16.56
CA ASP A 185 -27.37 0.12 16.47
C ASP A 185 -27.03 0.70 15.08
N ASN A 186 -27.26 2.00 14.89
CA ASN A 186 -26.96 2.71 13.64
C ASN A 186 -25.53 3.30 13.58
N ASN A 187 -24.59 2.81 14.39
CA ASN A 187 -23.22 3.32 14.42
C ASN A 187 -22.24 2.32 13.77
N PRO A 188 -21.81 2.58 12.52
CA PRO A 188 -20.95 1.68 11.81
C PRO A 188 -19.53 1.69 12.41
N ARG A 189 -18.92 0.51 12.56
CA ARG A 189 -17.67 0.34 13.31
C ARG A 189 -16.97 -0.97 12.99
N TRP A 190 -15.68 -1.03 13.27
CA TRP A 190 -14.93 -2.27 13.31
C TRP A 190 -15.30 -3.09 14.55
N LEU A 191 -15.57 -4.37 14.34
CA LEU A 191 -15.66 -5.40 15.37
C LEU A 191 -14.32 -6.12 15.41
N THR A 192 -13.64 -6.13 16.56
CA THR A 192 -12.25 -6.55 16.66
C THR A 192 -12.04 -7.62 17.73
N TRP A 193 -11.28 -8.66 17.41
CA TRP A 193 -10.91 -9.75 18.32
C TRP A 193 -9.40 -9.93 18.36
N ASN A 194 -8.85 -10.12 19.56
CA ASN A 194 -7.43 -10.45 19.72
C ASN A 194 -7.21 -11.92 19.32
N VAL A 195 -6.36 -12.14 18.33
CA VAL A 195 -6.02 -13.47 17.80
C VAL A 195 -4.51 -13.71 17.78
N THR A 196 -3.75 -12.98 18.60
CA THR A 196 -2.28 -13.03 18.66
C THR A 196 -1.77 -14.46 18.76
N ALA A 197 -2.30 -15.25 19.71
CA ALA A 197 -1.86 -16.62 19.91
C ALA A 197 -2.06 -17.52 18.68
N ALA A 198 -3.16 -17.33 17.93
CA ALA A 198 -3.41 -18.10 16.72
C ALA A 198 -2.45 -17.67 15.60
N ALA A 199 -2.31 -16.36 15.35
CA ALA A 199 -1.42 -15.82 14.34
C ALA A 199 0.05 -16.19 14.56
N THR A 200 0.55 -16.11 15.80
CA THR A 200 1.91 -16.52 16.17
C THR A 200 2.16 -18.00 15.85
N ASN A 201 1.21 -18.89 16.16
CA ASN A 201 1.35 -20.32 15.89
C ASN A 201 1.27 -20.65 14.40
N TRP A 202 0.40 -19.95 13.66
CA TRP A 202 0.30 -20.09 12.21
C TRP A 202 1.59 -19.66 11.52
N TYR A 203 2.13 -18.49 11.89
CA TYR A 203 3.35 -17.96 11.33
C TYR A 203 4.58 -18.82 11.66
N ALA A 204 4.67 -19.34 12.89
CA ALA A 204 5.73 -20.26 13.30
C ALA A 204 5.59 -21.67 12.69
N GLY A 205 4.47 -21.97 12.00
CA GLY A 205 4.18 -23.29 11.45
C GLY A 205 3.90 -24.37 12.51
N THR A 206 3.70 -23.99 13.78
CA THR A 206 3.38 -24.93 14.87
C THR A 206 1.94 -25.41 14.80
N GLN A 207 1.05 -24.63 14.17
CA GLN A 207 -0.32 -25.01 13.86
C GLN A 207 -0.68 -24.62 12.42
N PRO A 208 -1.47 -25.43 11.69
CA PRO A 208 -1.97 -25.03 10.38
C PRO A 208 -2.92 -23.83 10.50
N ASN A 209 -2.82 -22.91 9.54
CA ASN A 209 -3.75 -21.79 9.39
C ASN A 209 -4.96 -22.25 8.58
N TYR A 210 -6.07 -22.54 9.25
CA TYR A 210 -7.38 -22.76 8.61
C TYR A 210 -8.35 -21.59 8.84
N GLY A 211 -7.86 -20.47 9.37
CA GLY A 211 -8.69 -19.30 9.65
C GLY A 211 -9.42 -19.33 10.99
N LEU A 212 -10.38 -18.42 11.09
CA LEU A 212 -11.17 -18.10 12.27
C LEU A 212 -12.65 -18.36 11.98
N ILE A 213 -13.41 -18.69 13.02
CA ILE A 213 -14.87 -18.68 12.98
C ILE A 213 -15.42 -17.80 14.11
N PHE A 214 -16.39 -16.97 13.79
CA PHE A 214 -17.04 -16.02 14.69
C PHE A 214 -18.49 -16.47 14.92
N LYS A 215 -18.85 -16.65 16.19
CA LYS A 215 -20.16 -17.14 16.62
C LYS A 215 -20.59 -16.49 17.93
N ASN A 216 -21.89 -16.44 18.20
CA ASN A 216 -22.35 -15.99 19.51
C ASN A 216 -21.91 -16.99 20.59
N GLN A 217 -21.47 -16.47 21.74
CA GLN A 217 -21.12 -17.27 22.91
C GLN A 217 -22.31 -18.11 23.39
N THR A 218 -23.49 -17.50 23.42
CA THR A 218 -24.75 -18.18 23.71
C THR A 218 -25.64 -18.09 22.48
N GLU A 219 -26.03 -19.25 21.96
CA GLU A 219 -26.80 -19.37 20.73
C GLU A 219 -28.26 -19.65 21.09
N THR A 220 -29.11 -18.64 20.88
CA THR A 220 -30.55 -18.73 21.14
C THR A 220 -31.30 -18.17 19.94
N LEU A 221 -32.16 -18.98 19.32
CA LEU A 221 -32.92 -18.58 18.14
C LEU A 221 -33.82 -17.36 18.43
N ASN A 222 -34.04 -16.57 17.39
CA ASN A 222 -34.82 -15.33 17.36
C ASN A 222 -34.18 -14.10 18.04
N SER A 223 -32.87 -14.09 18.28
CA SER A 223 -32.13 -12.93 18.79
C SER A 223 -31.56 -12.04 17.67
N GLY A 224 -31.37 -12.57 16.45
CA GLY A 224 -30.77 -11.83 15.34
C GLY A 224 -29.25 -11.71 15.48
N GLY A 225 -28.65 -10.67 14.91
CA GLY A 225 -27.22 -10.41 15.07
C GLY A 225 -26.61 -9.53 13.97
N PRO A 226 -25.33 -9.16 14.07
CA PRO A 226 -24.69 -8.32 13.06
C PRO A 226 -24.46 -9.09 11.75
N ALA A 227 -24.52 -8.36 10.64
CA ALA A 227 -24.16 -8.86 9.32
C ALA A 227 -22.98 -8.04 8.77
N PRO A 228 -21.74 -8.27 9.27
CA PRO A 228 -20.59 -7.49 8.86
C PRO A 228 -20.25 -7.70 7.39
N VAL A 229 -19.44 -6.80 6.84
CA VAL A 229 -18.98 -6.82 5.45
C VAL A 229 -18.16 -8.09 5.15
N SER A 230 -18.41 -8.70 3.98
CA SER A 230 -17.64 -9.82 3.42
C SER A 230 -16.64 -9.36 2.37
N HIS A 231 -15.73 -10.22 1.95
CA HIS A 231 -14.80 -10.04 0.83
C HIS A 231 -15.51 -9.58 -0.46
N ASN A 232 -16.75 -10.01 -0.70
CA ASN A 232 -17.52 -9.68 -1.90
C ASN A 232 -18.03 -8.22 -1.93
N TYR A 233 -17.80 -7.42 -0.90
CA TYR A 233 -18.30 -6.05 -0.83
C TYR A 233 -17.47 -5.11 -1.72
N THR A 234 -18.13 -4.55 -2.74
CA THR A 234 -17.47 -3.77 -3.79
C THR A 234 -17.60 -2.26 -3.63
N ALA A 235 -18.45 -1.80 -2.71
CA ALA A 235 -18.70 -0.36 -2.55
C ALA A 235 -17.53 0.36 -1.87
N ASP A 236 -16.79 -0.32 -0.98
CA ASP A 236 -15.55 0.17 -0.39
C ASP A 236 -14.66 -1.00 0.04
N THR A 237 -13.60 -1.24 -0.71
CA THR A 237 -12.67 -2.36 -0.45
C THR A 237 -11.81 -2.14 0.79
N THR A 238 -11.81 -0.95 1.39
CA THR A 238 -11.10 -0.68 2.66
C THR A 238 -11.87 -1.19 3.88
N LEU A 239 -13.12 -1.63 3.70
CA LEU A 239 -13.98 -2.16 4.76
C LEU A 239 -14.06 -3.69 4.79
N LEU A 240 -13.33 -4.37 3.91
CA LEU A 240 -13.27 -5.84 3.83
C LEU A 240 -12.65 -6.46 5.10
N PRO A 241 -12.92 -7.73 5.43
CA PRO A 241 -12.27 -8.38 6.57
C PRO A 241 -10.75 -8.17 6.59
N LYS A 242 -10.21 -7.82 7.77
CA LYS A 242 -8.79 -7.50 7.92
C LYS A 242 -8.15 -8.21 9.11
N LEU A 243 -6.85 -8.41 9.02
CA LEU A 243 -6.00 -8.86 10.12
C LEU A 243 -4.85 -7.87 10.30
N ASP A 244 -4.90 -7.11 11.39
CA ASP A 244 -3.83 -6.20 11.78
C ASP A 244 -2.78 -6.96 12.59
N ILE A 245 -1.53 -6.99 12.13
CA ILE A 245 -0.40 -7.68 12.76
C ILE A 245 0.67 -6.67 13.14
N THR A 246 0.98 -6.60 14.42
CA THR A 246 2.13 -5.90 14.97
C THR A 246 3.24 -6.92 15.25
N TYR A 247 4.47 -6.62 14.83
CA TYR A 247 5.60 -7.53 14.99
C TYR A 247 6.93 -6.80 15.21
N ASN A 248 7.88 -7.51 15.79
CA ASN A 248 9.29 -7.13 15.83
C ASN A 248 10.07 -7.87 14.74
N THR A 249 11.06 -7.23 14.12
CA THR A 249 11.92 -7.90 13.14
C THR A 249 13.31 -7.28 13.13
N ASP A 250 14.31 -8.09 12.77
CA ASP A 250 15.63 -7.58 12.37
C ASP A 250 15.68 -7.20 10.89
N GLY A 251 14.63 -7.53 10.13
CA GLY A 251 14.48 -7.13 8.73
C GLY A 251 14.40 -5.62 8.59
N VAL A 252 14.83 -5.11 7.44
CA VAL A 252 14.65 -3.70 7.10
C VAL A 252 13.26 -3.47 6.49
N THR A 253 12.75 -2.26 6.59
CA THR A 253 11.53 -1.83 5.88
C THR A 253 11.93 -1.32 4.51
N LEU A 254 11.50 -2.00 3.46
CA LEU A 254 11.70 -1.59 2.07
C LEU A 254 10.57 -0.62 1.68
N ASN A 255 10.93 0.62 1.38
CA ASN A 255 9.97 1.65 1.02
C ASN A 255 9.44 1.44 -0.40
N GLN A 256 8.18 1.80 -0.64
CA GLN A 256 7.62 1.81 -1.99
C GLN A 256 8.44 2.79 -2.87
N PRO A 257 9.04 2.32 -3.99
CA PRO A 257 9.84 3.19 -4.85
C PRO A 257 9.00 4.30 -5.47
N VAL A 258 9.47 5.54 -5.35
CA VAL A 258 8.81 6.73 -5.91
C VAL A 258 9.30 7.10 -7.30
N THR A 259 10.51 6.65 -7.67
CA THR A 259 11.09 6.82 -9.01
C THR A 259 11.27 5.44 -9.64
N LEU A 260 10.65 5.22 -10.79
CA LEU A 260 10.77 4.01 -11.59
C LEU A 260 11.31 4.37 -12.96
N HIS A 261 12.33 3.67 -13.40
CA HIS A 261 12.88 3.76 -14.75
C HIS A 261 12.44 2.55 -15.53
N SER A 262 12.45 2.66 -16.85
CA SER A 262 12.12 1.52 -17.72
C SER A 262 13.03 0.31 -17.49
N ASN A 263 14.22 0.54 -16.94
CA ASN A 263 15.18 -0.50 -16.59
C ASN A 263 15.27 -0.79 -15.09
N GLY A 264 14.41 -0.27 -14.22
CA GLY A 264 14.39 -0.68 -12.81
C GLY A 264 13.97 0.42 -11.84
N ALA A 265 13.93 0.08 -10.55
CA ALA A 265 13.47 0.97 -9.49
C ALA A 265 14.62 1.62 -8.70
N GLU A 266 14.38 2.82 -8.20
CA GLU A 266 15.19 3.43 -7.14
C GLU A 266 14.68 2.97 -5.76
N LEU A 267 15.40 2.04 -5.15
CA LEU A 267 15.04 1.42 -3.88
C LEU A 267 15.66 2.18 -2.71
N THR A 268 14.90 2.31 -1.63
CA THR A 268 15.39 2.77 -0.32
C THR A 268 14.81 1.91 0.78
N TRP A 269 15.55 1.70 1.85
CA TRP A 269 15.09 0.91 3.00
C TRP A 269 15.60 1.47 4.32
N SER A 270 15.06 0.97 5.43
CA SER A 270 15.51 1.33 6.77
C SER A 270 16.94 0.86 7.07
N GLN A 271 17.62 1.50 8.01
CA GLN A 271 18.92 0.99 8.44
C GLN A 271 18.74 -0.27 9.31
N TYR A 272 19.57 -1.29 9.09
CA TYR A 272 19.64 -2.46 9.97
C TYR A 272 20.14 -2.08 11.35
N THR A 273 19.47 -2.59 12.37
CA THR A 273 19.81 -2.30 13.78
C THR A 273 20.10 -3.54 14.61
N GLY A 274 19.69 -4.74 14.17
CA GLY A 274 19.82 -5.97 14.95
C GLY A 274 19.08 -5.90 16.28
N SER A 275 18.03 -5.08 16.37
CA SER A 275 17.34 -4.77 17.62
C SER A 275 16.70 -6.00 18.29
N LEU A 276 16.29 -7.00 17.51
CA LEU A 276 15.66 -8.21 18.02
C LEU A 276 16.71 -9.27 18.40
N SER A 277 17.68 -9.56 17.53
CA SER A 277 18.69 -10.61 17.79
C SER A 277 19.95 -10.14 18.53
N GLY A 278 20.22 -8.83 18.54
CA GLY A 278 21.51 -8.27 18.95
C GLY A 278 22.65 -8.56 17.97
N ALA A 279 22.36 -9.14 16.79
CA ALA A 279 23.39 -9.52 15.83
C ALA A 279 24.01 -8.27 15.15
N PRO A 280 25.34 -8.24 14.93
CA PRO A 280 25.97 -7.16 14.18
C PRO A 280 25.57 -7.23 12.70
N PHE A 281 25.57 -6.08 12.03
CA PHE A 281 25.39 -6.00 10.58
C PHE A 281 26.50 -6.78 9.84
N GLN A 282 26.11 -7.51 8.80
CA GLN A 282 27.01 -8.23 7.90
C GLN A 282 26.81 -7.79 6.45
N LYS A 283 25.55 -7.72 5.98
CA LYS A 283 25.22 -7.36 4.59
C LYS A 283 23.74 -7.01 4.37
N TYR A 284 23.47 -6.33 3.27
CA TYR A 284 22.18 -6.33 2.58
C TYR A 284 22.29 -7.09 1.27
N ASP A 285 21.41 -8.06 1.04
CA ASP A 285 21.22 -8.67 -0.28
C ASP A 285 19.94 -8.09 -0.90
N VAL A 286 20.06 -7.47 -2.07
CA VAL A 286 18.92 -6.89 -2.79
C VAL A 286 18.46 -7.89 -3.85
N HIS A 287 17.18 -8.23 -3.83
CA HIS A 287 16.59 -9.22 -4.73
C HIS A 287 15.46 -8.65 -5.59
N ARG A 288 15.26 -9.25 -6.76
CA ARG A 288 14.12 -9.00 -7.66
C ARG A 288 13.59 -10.29 -8.27
N SER A 289 12.27 -10.37 -8.42
CA SER A 289 11.60 -11.42 -9.20
C SER A 289 10.39 -10.87 -9.97
N ALA A 290 9.97 -11.58 -11.02
CA ALA A 290 8.67 -11.34 -11.67
C ALA A 290 7.50 -12.02 -10.95
N THR A 291 7.80 -12.86 -9.94
CA THR A 291 6.82 -13.61 -9.16
C THR A 291 6.73 -13.02 -7.75
N ARG A 292 5.50 -12.75 -7.28
CA ARG A 292 5.23 -12.33 -5.90
C ARG A 292 5.66 -13.42 -4.92
N ASN A 293 6.07 -13.03 -3.71
CA ASN A 293 6.44 -13.95 -2.62
C ASN A 293 7.53 -14.95 -3.02
N PHE A 294 8.45 -14.53 -3.90
CA PHE A 294 9.57 -15.37 -4.30
C PHE A 294 10.51 -15.61 -3.11
N ALA A 295 11.15 -16.78 -3.08
CA ALA A 295 12.22 -17.05 -2.11
C ALA A 295 13.54 -16.41 -2.59
N PRO A 296 14.20 -15.57 -1.76
CA PRO A 296 15.53 -15.07 -2.05
C PRO A 296 16.52 -16.19 -2.38
N SER A 297 17.26 -16.04 -3.48
CA SER A 297 18.21 -17.03 -3.99
C SER A 297 19.23 -16.37 -4.92
N SER A 298 20.23 -17.14 -5.35
CA SER A 298 21.27 -16.64 -6.26
C SER A 298 20.76 -16.24 -7.65
N SER A 299 19.55 -16.67 -8.04
CA SER A 299 18.91 -16.27 -9.31
C SER A 299 18.10 -14.98 -9.20
N THR A 300 17.71 -14.58 -7.98
CA THR A 300 16.95 -13.34 -7.74
C THR A 300 17.84 -12.22 -7.21
N LEU A 301 19.07 -12.53 -6.78
CA LEU A 301 20.04 -11.58 -6.24
C LEU A 301 20.50 -10.59 -7.32
N LEU A 302 20.28 -9.29 -7.06
CA LEU A 302 20.81 -8.19 -7.87
C LEU A 302 22.18 -7.75 -7.37
N THR A 303 22.35 -7.60 -6.05
CA THR A 303 23.62 -7.17 -5.44
C THR A 303 23.71 -7.54 -3.97
N THR A 304 24.93 -7.57 -3.44
CA THR A 304 25.25 -7.66 -2.02
C THR A 304 26.02 -6.41 -1.59
N ILE A 305 25.54 -5.75 -0.54
CA ILE A 305 26.09 -4.50 0.00
C ILE A 305 26.58 -4.77 1.42
N THR A 306 27.87 -4.53 1.69
CA THR A 306 28.49 -4.74 3.02
C THR A 306 28.73 -3.43 3.77
N ASP A 307 28.32 -2.29 3.22
CA ASP A 307 28.33 -1.00 3.92
C ASP A 307 27.02 -0.85 4.71
N PRO A 308 27.06 -0.81 6.06
CA PRO A 308 25.85 -0.66 6.88
C PRO A 308 25.10 0.67 6.66
N THR A 309 25.76 1.66 6.07
CA THR A 309 25.17 3.00 5.81
C THR A 309 24.50 3.10 4.45
N ALA A 310 24.71 2.12 3.56
CA ALA A 310 24.10 2.09 2.25
C ALA A 310 22.67 1.54 2.32
N THR A 311 21.71 2.44 2.45
CA THR A 311 20.26 2.16 2.56
C THR A 311 19.50 2.45 1.27
N SER A 312 20.19 2.45 0.13
CA SER A 312 19.60 2.64 -1.19
C SER A 312 20.32 1.86 -2.27
N PHE A 313 19.59 1.51 -3.33
CA PHE A 313 20.12 0.85 -4.51
C PHE A 313 19.27 1.20 -5.73
N ARG A 314 19.92 1.49 -6.86
CA ARG A 314 19.22 1.71 -8.13
C ARG A 314 19.36 0.48 -9.02
N ASP A 315 18.24 -0.17 -9.27
CA ASP A 315 18.16 -1.21 -10.28
C ASP A 315 18.15 -0.58 -11.69
N THR A 316 19.01 -1.07 -12.57
CA THR A 316 19.19 -0.62 -13.97
C THR A 316 19.03 -1.77 -14.97
N THR A 317 18.46 -2.88 -14.49
CA THR A 317 18.62 -4.21 -15.07
C THR A 317 17.33 -4.92 -15.48
N ALA A 318 16.19 -4.33 -15.13
CA ALA A 318 14.88 -4.88 -15.38
C ALA A 318 14.43 -4.62 -16.81
N ALA A 319 13.51 -5.43 -17.33
CA ALA A 319 12.91 -5.17 -18.63
C ALA A 319 11.78 -4.13 -18.52
N ALA A 320 11.70 -3.22 -19.48
CA ALA A 320 10.63 -2.24 -19.58
C ALA A 320 9.23 -2.89 -19.68
N ASN A 321 8.19 -2.17 -19.24
CA ASN A 321 6.81 -2.67 -19.12
C ASN A 321 6.66 -3.95 -18.27
N GLY A 322 7.66 -4.32 -17.49
CA GLY A 322 7.62 -5.47 -16.59
C GLY A 322 6.99 -5.12 -15.24
N THR A 323 6.31 -6.09 -14.63
CA THR A 323 5.95 -6.05 -13.21
C THR A 323 6.97 -6.87 -12.42
N PHE A 324 7.51 -6.27 -11.37
CA PHE A 324 8.54 -6.89 -10.53
C PHE A 324 8.24 -6.71 -9.04
N TYR A 325 8.78 -7.63 -8.26
CA TYR A 325 8.75 -7.65 -6.81
C TYR A 325 10.18 -7.54 -6.30
N TYR A 326 10.44 -6.62 -5.38
CA TYR A 326 11.74 -6.44 -4.74
C TYR A 326 11.69 -6.80 -3.26
N GLU A 327 12.81 -7.29 -2.75
CA GLU A 327 13.03 -7.61 -1.34
C GLU A 327 14.48 -7.29 -0.98
N VAL A 328 14.72 -6.82 0.24
CA VAL A 328 16.05 -6.65 0.81
C VAL A 328 16.21 -7.59 2.00
N VAL A 329 17.21 -8.47 1.94
CA VAL A 329 17.55 -9.37 3.05
C VAL A 329 18.72 -8.75 3.81
N ALA A 330 18.46 -8.27 5.03
CA ALA A 330 19.49 -7.78 5.93
C ALA A 330 20.02 -8.95 6.77
N ASN A 331 21.28 -9.33 6.57
CA ASN A 331 21.87 -10.56 7.09
C ASN A 331 21.08 -11.81 6.65
N SER A 332 20.13 -12.25 7.48
CA SER A 332 19.22 -13.38 7.25
C SER A 332 17.74 -12.99 7.32
N SER A 333 17.44 -11.73 7.60
CA SER A 333 16.09 -11.23 7.86
C SER A 333 15.58 -10.47 6.64
N GLY A 334 14.53 -10.99 6.02
CA GLY A 334 13.89 -10.38 4.84
C GLY A 334 13.10 -9.13 5.20
N SER A 335 13.00 -8.21 4.26
CA SER A 335 12.08 -7.06 4.32
C SER A 335 10.65 -7.46 3.92
N ASN A 336 9.72 -6.52 4.01
CA ASN A 336 8.51 -6.57 3.19
C ASN A 336 8.86 -6.59 1.69
N GLN A 337 7.99 -7.16 0.86
CA GLN A 337 8.12 -7.06 -0.59
C GLN A 337 7.40 -5.83 -1.13
N VAL A 338 8.01 -5.15 -2.10
CA VAL A 338 7.37 -4.04 -2.83
C VAL A 338 7.16 -4.43 -4.28
N GLN A 339 5.95 -4.17 -4.79
CA GLN A 339 5.60 -4.40 -6.19
C GLN A 339 5.78 -3.10 -6.98
N VAL A 340 6.36 -3.21 -8.18
CA VAL A 340 6.48 -2.09 -9.12
C VAL A 340 6.05 -2.51 -10.52
N ALA A 341 5.51 -1.57 -11.28
CA ALA A 341 5.27 -1.70 -12.71
C ALA A 341 6.14 -0.68 -13.43
N LEU A 342 7.11 -1.16 -14.23
CA LEU A 342 8.07 -0.29 -14.88
C LEU A 342 7.46 0.36 -16.14
N PRO A 343 7.83 1.62 -16.46
CA PRO A 343 7.32 2.30 -17.63
C PRO A 343 7.86 1.72 -18.94
N ALA A 344 7.38 2.28 -20.06
CA ALA A 344 7.88 1.98 -21.38
C ALA A 344 9.36 2.34 -21.53
N ASP A 345 10.04 1.66 -22.45
CA ASP A 345 11.47 1.85 -22.75
C ASP A 345 11.80 3.33 -23.00
N GLY A 346 12.91 3.82 -22.43
CA GLY A 346 13.32 5.22 -22.52
C GLY A 346 12.61 6.19 -21.58
N GLN A 347 11.69 5.73 -20.73
CA GLN A 347 10.92 6.58 -19.83
C GLN A 347 11.18 6.28 -18.35
N ALA A 348 10.90 7.28 -17.51
CA ALA A 348 10.81 7.18 -16.07
C ALA A 348 9.46 7.71 -15.57
N VAL A 349 9.04 7.24 -14.40
CA VAL A 349 7.85 7.70 -13.67
C VAL A 349 8.29 8.16 -12.29
N LYS A 350 7.94 9.38 -11.92
CA LYS A 350 8.07 9.92 -10.55
C LYS A 350 6.68 10.08 -9.94
N THR A 351 6.44 9.45 -8.80
CA THR A 351 5.20 9.60 -8.04
C THR A 351 5.47 10.36 -6.75
N MET A 352 4.73 11.43 -6.53
CA MET A 352 4.79 12.28 -5.36
C MET A 352 3.49 12.15 -4.58
N GLN A 353 3.55 11.56 -3.39
CA GLN A 353 2.43 11.48 -2.45
C GLN A 353 2.90 11.97 -1.05
N PRO A 354 3.22 13.27 -0.94
CA PRO A 354 3.76 13.86 0.27
C PRO A 354 2.81 13.74 1.46
N GLY A 355 3.37 13.63 2.66
CA GLY A 355 2.62 13.76 3.91
C GLY A 355 2.52 15.19 4.41
N THR A 356 1.98 15.35 5.62
CA THR A 356 1.89 16.62 6.35
C THR A 356 3.19 17.42 6.28
N GLY A 357 3.11 18.65 5.78
CA GLY A 357 4.24 19.58 5.68
C GLY A 357 5.27 19.28 4.57
N GLN A 358 5.00 18.31 3.68
CA GLN A 358 5.86 17.97 2.54
C GLN A 358 5.32 18.44 1.18
N SER A 359 4.07 18.89 1.13
CA SER A 359 3.44 19.61 0.01
C SER A 359 2.63 20.77 0.56
N GLN A 360 2.09 21.58 -0.34
CA GLN A 360 1.10 22.59 -0.01
C GLN A 360 -0.22 22.19 -0.65
N ASP A 361 -1.26 21.95 0.15
CA ASP A 361 -2.62 21.87 -0.36
C ASP A 361 -3.63 22.54 0.59
N THR A 362 -4.59 23.25 0.01
CA THR A 362 -5.60 23.97 0.79
C THR A 362 -6.82 24.20 -0.09
N TYR A 363 -7.89 24.72 0.47
CA TYR A 363 -8.97 25.28 -0.31
C TYR A 363 -9.25 26.71 0.10
N ILE A 364 -9.85 27.45 -0.81
CA ILE A 364 -10.27 28.83 -0.57
C ILE A 364 -11.77 28.91 -0.80
N THR A 365 -12.46 29.56 0.13
CA THR A 365 -13.92 29.63 0.12
C THR A 365 -14.41 31.07 0.13
N TYR A 366 -15.27 31.37 -0.82
CA TYR A 366 -16.10 32.56 -0.82
C TYR A 366 -17.36 32.31 0.02
N TRP A 367 -17.81 33.32 0.77
CA TRP A 367 -19.16 33.33 1.35
C TRP A 367 -19.89 34.61 0.98
N ASN A 368 -21.16 34.48 0.60
CA ASN A 368 -22.02 35.63 0.32
C ASN A 368 -22.08 36.56 1.54
N ASN A 369 -21.89 37.85 1.28
CA ASN A 369 -21.98 38.94 2.27
C ASN A 369 -20.97 38.85 3.43
N VAL A 370 -19.91 38.03 3.31
CA VAL A 370 -18.85 37.93 4.32
C VAL A 370 -17.47 37.94 3.66
N THR A 371 -16.62 38.88 4.06
CA THR A 371 -15.19 38.84 3.75
C THR A 371 -14.48 38.05 4.85
N ALA A 372 -14.36 36.75 4.65
CA ALA A 372 -13.69 35.85 5.59
C ALA A 372 -12.16 35.88 5.43
N CYS A 373 -11.44 35.86 6.55
CA CYS A 373 -9.98 35.77 6.61
C CYS A 373 -9.47 34.36 6.94
N ASN A 374 -10.36 33.37 6.99
CA ASN A 374 -9.99 32.00 7.33
C ASN A 374 -9.29 31.33 6.14
N ASN A 375 -8.28 30.53 6.45
CA ASN A 375 -7.62 29.59 5.54
C ASN A 375 -7.71 28.19 6.15
N PHE A 376 -7.43 27.18 5.34
CA PHE A 376 -7.70 25.78 5.69
C PHE A 376 -6.49 24.86 5.49
N GLY A 377 -5.28 25.42 5.49
CA GLY A 377 -4.05 24.68 5.23
C GLY A 377 -3.73 23.55 6.21
N ALA A 378 -4.36 23.51 7.38
CA ALA A 378 -4.21 22.43 8.35
C ALA A 378 -5.40 21.46 8.39
N ASN A 379 -6.41 21.62 7.53
CA ASN A 379 -7.50 20.67 7.44
C ASN A 379 -7.03 19.33 6.86
N THR A 380 -7.69 18.26 7.29
CA THR A 380 -7.53 16.89 6.74
C THR A 380 -8.32 16.65 5.46
N ASP A 381 -9.24 17.57 5.13
CA ASP A 381 -10.16 17.53 4.02
C ASP A 381 -10.26 18.90 3.35
N MET A 382 -10.75 18.92 2.11
CA MET A 382 -11.00 20.14 1.38
C MET A 382 -12.23 20.02 0.49
N SER A 383 -12.97 21.12 0.36
CA SER A 383 -14.18 21.17 -0.47
C SER A 383 -13.92 21.88 -1.79
N VAL A 384 -14.49 21.35 -2.86
CA VAL A 384 -14.55 21.99 -4.19
C VAL A 384 -15.98 21.98 -4.68
N GLY A 385 -16.53 23.13 -5.06
CA GLY A 385 -17.89 23.26 -5.57
C GLY A 385 -18.64 24.43 -4.95
N THR A 386 -19.94 24.24 -4.70
CA THR A 386 -20.80 25.27 -4.14
C THR A 386 -21.71 24.73 -3.05
N ASP A 387 -22.02 25.54 -2.05
CA ASP A 387 -23.10 25.29 -1.09
C ASP A 387 -23.98 26.54 -0.96
N THR A 388 -24.95 26.52 -0.04
CA THR A 388 -26.04 27.47 0.19
C THR A 388 -25.66 28.94 0.06
N ASN A 389 -24.46 29.30 0.47
CA ASN A 389 -23.94 30.65 0.35
C ASN A 389 -22.45 30.70 0.02
N SER A 390 -21.85 29.63 -0.50
CA SER A 390 -20.41 29.52 -0.68
C SER A 390 -19.98 28.96 -2.03
N ILE A 391 -18.75 29.31 -2.42
CA ILE A 391 -18.02 28.71 -3.54
C ILE A 391 -16.64 28.30 -3.00
N SER A 392 -16.25 27.05 -3.20
CA SER A 392 -14.99 26.49 -2.70
C SER A 392 -14.12 26.00 -3.87
N ARG A 393 -12.82 26.28 -3.82
CA ARG A 393 -11.83 25.85 -4.83
C ARG A 393 -10.61 25.25 -4.16
N GLY A 394 -10.09 24.15 -4.71
CA GLY A 394 -8.91 23.46 -4.17
C GLY A 394 -7.62 23.96 -4.82
N LEU A 395 -6.56 24.10 -4.04
CA LEU A 395 -5.20 24.48 -4.46
C LEU A 395 -4.23 23.36 -4.07
N PHE A 396 -3.36 22.96 -5.00
CA PHE A 396 -2.38 21.90 -4.79
C PHE A 396 -1.02 22.30 -5.37
N ALA A 397 0.08 22.09 -4.66
CA ALA A 397 1.42 22.29 -5.17
C ALA A 397 2.34 21.10 -4.88
N TYR A 398 3.06 20.68 -5.93
CA TYR A 398 4.03 19.58 -5.89
C TYR A 398 5.38 20.06 -6.41
N GLN A 399 6.45 19.63 -5.78
CA GLN A 399 7.81 19.97 -6.20
C GLN A 399 8.30 19.03 -7.30
N LEU A 400 8.69 19.59 -8.45
CA LEU A 400 9.18 18.81 -9.61
C LEU A 400 10.72 18.78 -9.69
N SER A 401 11.42 19.17 -8.63
CA SER A 401 12.89 19.31 -8.61
C SER A 401 13.65 18.02 -8.94
N ASP A 402 13.03 16.87 -8.69
CA ASP A 402 13.61 15.55 -8.96
C ASP A 402 13.49 15.15 -10.43
N ILE A 403 12.75 15.91 -11.24
CA ILE A 403 12.63 15.70 -12.69
C ILE A 403 13.65 16.60 -13.38
N PRO A 404 14.57 16.06 -14.20
CA PRO A 404 15.57 16.87 -14.88
C PRO A 404 14.92 17.98 -15.72
N THR A 405 15.41 19.22 -15.57
CA THR A 405 14.93 20.36 -16.35
C THR A 405 15.09 20.09 -17.85
N GLY A 406 14.07 20.42 -18.63
CA GLY A 406 14.04 20.15 -20.07
C GLY A 406 13.60 18.74 -20.47
N SER A 407 13.25 17.87 -19.52
CA SER A 407 12.65 16.57 -19.82
C SER A 407 11.36 16.73 -20.63
N THR A 408 11.14 15.81 -21.57
CA THR A 408 9.84 15.71 -22.25
C THR A 408 8.89 14.93 -21.35
N ILE A 409 7.83 15.59 -20.90
CA ILE A 409 6.76 14.99 -20.09
C ILE A 409 5.77 14.32 -21.02
N THR A 410 5.63 13.00 -20.92
CA THR A 410 4.72 12.21 -21.74
C THR A 410 3.34 12.05 -21.11
N ASN A 411 3.27 12.08 -19.78
CA ASN A 411 2.03 12.03 -19.02
C ASN A 411 2.23 12.68 -17.65
N ALA A 412 1.27 13.45 -17.16
CA ALA A 412 1.20 13.87 -15.77
C ALA A 412 -0.23 13.82 -15.24
N THR A 413 -0.42 13.12 -14.13
CA THR A 413 -1.76 12.87 -13.56
C THR A 413 -1.79 13.27 -12.10
N LEU A 414 -2.62 14.27 -11.77
CA LEU A 414 -2.98 14.62 -10.39
C LEU A 414 -4.17 13.77 -9.97
N SER A 415 -3.99 12.93 -8.97
CA SER A 415 -5.03 12.03 -8.45
C SER A 415 -5.50 12.50 -7.07
N LEU A 416 -6.81 12.71 -6.93
CA LEU A 416 -7.47 13.15 -5.70
C LEU A 416 -8.54 12.13 -5.29
N PHE A 417 -8.60 11.75 -4.02
CA PHE A 417 -9.61 10.80 -3.52
C PHE A 417 -10.74 11.55 -2.85
N HIS A 418 -11.97 11.40 -3.35
CA HIS A 418 -13.16 11.89 -2.64
C HIS A 418 -13.77 10.77 -1.81
N TYR A 419 -14.17 11.09 -0.58
CA TYR A 419 -14.63 10.11 0.41
C TYR A 419 -16.13 10.15 0.66
N ASN A 420 -16.80 11.22 0.26
CA ASN A 420 -18.25 11.36 0.32
C ASN A 420 -18.89 11.03 -1.05
N THR A 421 -20.17 10.66 -1.00
CA THR A 421 -21.00 10.49 -2.20
C THR A 421 -21.16 11.84 -2.90
N VAL A 422 -20.82 11.91 -4.19
CA VAL A 422 -20.98 13.14 -4.98
C VAL A 422 -22.48 13.39 -5.22
N PRO A 423 -23.02 14.55 -4.83
CA PRO A 423 -24.47 14.77 -4.82
C PRO A 423 -25.05 14.99 -6.22
N ASN A 424 -24.33 15.69 -7.10
CA ASN A 424 -24.79 16.03 -8.45
C ASN A 424 -23.71 15.77 -9.50
N ALA A 425 -24.13 15.56 -10.75
CA ALA A 425 -23.20 15.51 -11.87
C ALA A 425 -22.58 16.89 -12.10
N GLN A 426 -21.25 16.94 -12.15
CA GLN A 426 -20.46 18.16 -12.31
C GLN A 426 -19.29 17.93 -13.25
N THR A 427 -18.72 19.01 -13.78
CA THR A 427 -17.45 18.97 -14.50
C THR A 427 -16.47 19.91 -13.83
N LEU A 428 -15.29 19.38 -13.53
CA LEU A 428 -14.21 20.09 -12.88
C LEU A 428 -13.00 20.14 -13.82
N HIS A 429 -12.28 21.26 -13.77
CA HIS A 429 -11.05 21.43 -14.52
C HIS A 429 -9.89 21.86 -13.60
N PRO A 430 -8.68 21.36 -13.90
CA PRO A 430 -7.46 21.89 -13.33
C PRO A 430 -7.00 23.12 -14.11
N TYR A 431 -6.38 24.07 -13.43
CA TYR A 431 -5.76 25.26 -14.01
C TYR A 431 -4.40 25.54 -13.35
N ALA A 432 -3.40 25.93 -14.14
CA ALA A 432 -2.10 26.32 -13.59
C ALA A 432 -2.22 27.65 -12.85
N ILE A 433 -1.82 27.68 -11.57
CA ILE A 433 -1.77 28.90 -10.76
C ILE A 433 -0.61 29.78 -11.26
N THR A 434 -0.81 31.10 -11.25
CA THR A 434 0.13 32.07 -11.80
C THR A 434 0.68 33.06 -10.75
N HIS A 435 0.17 32.99 -9.52
CA HIS A 435 0.62 33.81 -8.40
C HIS A 435 0.95 32.90 -7.22
N SER A 436 2.14 33.09 -6.64
CA SER A 436 2.59 32.34 -5.47
C SER A 436 1.65 32.51 -4.28
N TRP A 437 1.41 31.41 -3.56
CA TRP A 437 0.54 31.35 -2.41
C TRP A 437 1.15 30.49 -1.31
N SER A 438 0.59 30.57 -0.10
CA SER A 438 0.95 29.68 1.01
C SER A 438 -0.27 28.92 1.48
N GLU A 439 -0.04 27.70 1.94
CA GLU A 439 -1.06 26.80 2.47
C GLU A 439 -1.84 27.39 3.66
N GLY A 440 -1.12 28.04 4.57
CA GLY A 440 -1.69 28.53 5.83
C GLY A 440 -1.73 27.45 6.91
N THR A 441 -2.20 27.82 8.10
CA THR A 441 -2.25 26.94 9.28
C THR A 441 -3.63 26.90 9.93
N GLY A 442 -4.64 27.47 9.28
CA GLY A 442 -6.00 27.53 9.77
C GLY A 442 -6.74 26.19 9.58
N VAL A 443 -7.79 26.03 10.38
CA VAL A 443 -8.70 24.88 10.36
C VAL A 443 -10.15 25.34 10.24
N SER A 444 -11.05 24.48 9.75
CA SER A 444 -12.47 24.79 9.61
C SER A 444 -13.25 24.76 10.92
N ASN A 445 -12.78 24.03 11.93
CA ASN A 445 -13.47 23.92 13.21
C ASN A 445 -12.50 23.85 14.43
N PRO A 446 -12.45 24.87 15.30
CA PRO A 446 -13.09 26.18 15.11
C PRO A 446 -12.40 26.96 13.99
N SER A 447 -13.21 27.58 13.13
CA SER A 447 -12.74 28.50 12.09
C SER A 447 -11.80 29.55 12.67
N SER A 448 -10.61 29.71 12.09
CA SER A 448 -9.60 30.66 12.58
C SER A 448 -8.97 31.50 11.48
N CYS A 449 -8.85 32.81 11.75
CA CYS A 449 -8.06 33.73 10.94
C CYS A 449 -6.64 33.78 11.50
N THR A 450 -5.77 32.92 10.98
CA THR A 450 -4.37 32.83 11.42
C THR A 450 -3.47 33.92 10.86
N GLY A 451 -3.96 34.69 9.86
CA GLY A 451 -3.18 35.76 9.23
C GLY A 451 -2.03 35.27 8.36
N ASN A 452 -1.97 33.97 8.06
CA ASN A 452 -1.07 33.35 7.09
C ASN A 452 -1.89 32.55 6.07
N GLY A 453 -1.29 32.23 4.92
CA GLY A 453 -1.93 31.37 3.92
C GLY A 453 -2.93 32.03 2.98
N ALA A 454 -3.42 31.22 2.05
CA ALA A 454 -4.36 31.62 1.02
C ALA A 454 -5.80 31.63 1.57
N THR A 455 -6.54 32.67 1.20
CA THR A 455 -7.98 32.82 1.38
C THR A 455 -8.61 33.08 0.00
N TRP A 456 -9.93 33.27 -0.06
CA TRP A 456 -10.57 33.72 -1.32
C TRP A 456 -10.04 35.07 -1.81
N TYR A 457 -9.58 35.92 -0.89
CA TYR A 457 -9.22 37.31 -1.17
C TYR A 457 -7.70 37.52 -1.25
N GLU A 458 -6.94 36.73 -0.49
CA GLU A 458 -5.49 36.88 -0.33
C GLU A 458 -4.76 35.60 -0.74
N ALA A 459 -3.66 35.73 -1.50
CA ALA A 459 -2.76 34.62 -1.81
C ALA A 459 -1.89 34.22 -0.61
N ASN A 460 -1.62 35.20 0.24
CA ASN A 460 -0.89 35.11 1.49
C ASN A 460 -1.40 36.22 2.41
N GLY A 461 -1.28 36.09 3.74
CA GLY A 461 -1.71 37.14 4.67
C GLY A 461 -1.19 38.52 4.28
N GLY A 462 -2.11 39.45 3.97
CA GLY A 462 -1.80 40.82 3.52
C GLY A 462 -1.43 41.00 2.04
N VAL A 463 -1.43 39.92 1.23
CA VAL A 463 -1.14 39.95 -0.21
C VAL A 463 -2.37 39.47 -0.97
N ASN A 464 -3.07 40.38 -1.63
CA ASN A 464 -4.28 40.08 -2.41
C ASN A 464 -3.98 39.27 -3.67
N TRP A 465 -4.94 38.44 -4.07
CA TRP A 465 -5.02 37.98 -5.46
C TRP A 465 -5.32 39.18 -6.39
N VAL A 466 -4.87 39.11 -7.65
CA VAL A 466 -5.26 40.11 -8.66
C VAL A 466 -6.75 39.92 -9.00
N THR A 467 -7.16 38.67 -9.18
CA THR A 467 -8.56 38.24 -9.30
C THR A 467 -8.93 37.37 -8.10
N GLN A 468 -9.98 37.76 -7.38
CA GLN A 468 -10.45 36.98 -6.22
C GLN A 468 -10.78 35.54 -6.60
N GLY A 469 -10.46 34.61 -5.69
CA GLY A 469 -10.60 33.17 -5.93
C GLY A 469 -9.41 32.51 -6.64
N ALA A 470 -8.22 33.13 -6.57
CA ALA A 470 -6.94 32.74 -7.17
C ALA A 470 -6.67 33.25 -8.60
N ASP A 471 -5.38 33.54 -8.86
CA ASP A 471 -4.86 33.93 -10.16
C ASP A 471 -4.35 32.69 -10.93
N PHE A 472 -4.97 32.34 -12.06
CA PHE A 472 -4.65 31.14 -12.82
C PHE A 472 -4.71 31.39 -14.34
N ASN A 473 -4.06 30.51 -15.11
CA ASN A 473 -4.10 30.54 -16.57
C ASN A 473 -5.48 30.07 -17.07
N ALA A 474 -6.06 30.76 -18.06
CA ALA A 474 -7.35 30.39 -18.65
C ALA A 474 -7.32 29.03 -19.38
N THR A 475 -6.14 28.50 -19.72
CA THR A 475 -6.01 27.17 -20.34
C THR A 475 -6.14 26.08 -19.29
N ALA A 476 -7.22 25.31 -19.38
CA ALA A 476 -7.47 24.17 -18.50
C ALA A 476 -6.63 22.94 -18.90
N GLY A 477 -6.41 22.04 -17.94
CA GLY A 477 -5.98 20.66 -18.22
C GLY A 477 -7.18 19.75 -18.50
N GLY A 478 -6.99 18.44 -18.35
CA GLY A 478 -8.04 17.45 -18.59
C GLY A 478 -9.17 17.52 -17.58
N ALA A 479 -10.41 17.52 -18.07
CA ALA A 479 -11.62 17.55 -17.27
C ALA A 479 -11.84 16.23 -16.51
N VAL A 480 -12.45 16.33 -15.34
CA VAL A 480 -13.14 15.20 -14.68
C VAL A 480 -14.63 15.52 -14.63
N THR A 481 -15.44 14.59 -15.15
CA THR A 481 -16.90 14.66 -15.05
C THR A 481 -17.39 13.62 -14.04
N THR A 482 -18.16 14.08 -13.06
CA THR A 482 -18.77 13.22 -12.04
C THR A 482 -20.19 12.86 -12.43
N THR A 483 -20.68 11.76 -11.86
CA THR A 483 -22.09 11.38 -11.94
C THR A 483 -22.82 11.71 -10.63
N ALA A 484 -24.14 11.88 -10.69
CA ALA A 484 -24.93 12.05 -9.48
C ALA A 484 -24.94 10.75 -8.66
N ASN A 485 -24.78 10.88 -7.34
CA ASN A 485 -24.63 9.79 -6.37
C ASN A 485 -23.39 8.91 -6.60
N GLU A 486 -22.32 9.48 -7.15
CA GLU A 486 -21.07 8.77 -7.35
C GLU A 486 -20.43 8.42 -6.00
N ALA A 487 -20.19 7.13 -5.77
CA ALA A 487 -19.51 6.63 -4.58
C ALA A 487 -18.03 7.04 -4.56
N ALA A 488 -17.44 7.05 -3.37
CA ALA A 488 -16.04 7.40 -3.13
C ALA A 488 -15.08 6.71 -4.12
N LYS A 489 -14.26 7.49 -4.81
CA LYS A 489 -13.22 6.98 -5.72
C LYS A 489 -12.12 8.03 -5.97
N TRP A 490 -11.14 7.62 -6.76
CA TRP A 490 -10.12 8.52 -7.29
C TRP A 490 -10.63 9.31 -8.49
N HIS A 491 -10.40 10.63 -8.47
CA HIS A 491 -10.46 11.52 -9.62
C HIS A 491 -9.06 11.77 -10.15
N ASN A 492 -8.87 11.53 -11.45
CA ASN A 492 -7.57 11.63 -12.11
C ASN A 492 -7.62 12.76 -13.14
N TYR A 493 -6.91 13.86 -12.84
CA TYR A 493 -6.81 15.03 -13.69
C TYR A 493 -5.54 14.96 -14.53
N ASP A 494 -5.68 15.04 -15.86
CA ASP A 494 -4.54 15.16 -16.77
C ASP A 494 -4.00 16.60 -16.73
N ILE A 495 -2.77 16.75 -16.26
CA ILE A 495 -2.06 18.04 -16.20
C ILE A 495 -0.77 18.02 -17.04
N THR A 496 -0.68 17.12 -18.03
CA THR A 496 0.52 16.89 -18.84
C THR A 496 1.07 18.17 -19.46
N SER A 497 0.19 19.02 -20.01
CA SER A 497 0.59 20.29 -20.62
C SER A 497 1.18 21.28 -19.59
N MET A 498 0.58 21.37 -18.40
CA MET A 498 1.08 22.22 -17.31
C MET A 498 2.43 21.71 -16.81
N ALA A 499 2.55 20.40 -16.58
CA ALA A 499 3.79 19.77 -16.16
C ALA A 499 4.91 19.97 -17.19
N GLN A 500 4.61 19.87 -18.49
CA GLN A 500 5.57 20.17 -19.55
C GLN A 500 6.02 21.64 -19.55
N GLN A 501 5.11 22.57 -19.29
CA GLN A 501 5.44 24.00 -19.19
C GLN A 501 6.31 24.30 -17.96
N TRP A 502 6.06 23.64 -16.83
CA TRP A 502 6.92 23.73 -15.65
C TRP A 502 8.29 23.11 -15.89
N ALA A 503 8.36 21.91 -16.45
CA ALA A 503 9.62 21.20 -16.71
C ALA A 503 10.51 21.92 -17.74
N SER A 504 9.91 22.63 -18.70
CA SER A 504 10.63 23.46 -19.68
C SER A 504 10.95 24.87 -19.17
N GLY A 505 10.40 25.27 -18.02
CA GLY A 505 10.55 26.62 -17.46
C GLY A 505 9.76 27.70 -18.19
N SER A 506 8.83 27.35 -19.10
CA SER A 506 7.96 28.33 -19.77
C SER A 506 6.90 28.90 -18.84
N LEU A 507 6.56 28.20 -17.75
CA LEU A 507 5.75 28.71 -16.64
C LEU A 507 6.42 28.35 -15.30
N PRO A 508 6.36 29.23 -14.29
CA PRO A 508 6.74 28.85 -12.94
C PRO A 508 5.77 27.78 -12.40
N ASN A 509 6.29 26.81 -11.67
CA ASN A 509 5.47 25.84 -10.96
C ASN A 509 4.95 26.46 -9.66
N LEU A 510 3.72 26.96 -9.69
CA LEU A 510 3.02 27.55 -8.54
C LEU A 510 1.79 26.73 -8.11
N GLY A 511 1.66 25.51 -8.64
CA GLY A 511 0.57 24.61 -8.33
C GLY A 511 -0.62 24.66 -9.28
N VAL A 512 -1.67 23.94 -8.89
CA VAL A 512 -2.90 23.67 -9.64
C VAL A 512 -4.09 24.14 -8.81
N LEU A 513 -4.99 24.88 -9.47
CA LEU A 513 -6.33 25.17 -9.00
C LEU A 513 -7.29 24.10 -9.55
N ILE A 514 -8.12 23.51 -8.70
CA ILE A 514 -9.26 22.67 -9.12
C ILE A 514 -10.54 23.41 -8.80
N LYS A 515 -11.41 23.57 -9.80
CA LYS A 515 -12.72 24.20 -9.64
C LYS A 515 -13.78 23.61 -10.57
N TYR A 516 -15.05 23.83 -10.24
CA TYR A 516 -16.16 23.52 -11.13
C TYR A 516 -16.15 24.45 -12.35
N ASP A 517 -16.67 23.96 -13.47
CA ASP A 517 -16.97 24.82 -14.62
C ASP A 517 -18.13 25.75 -14.34
N ASN A 518 -19.16 25.23 -13.68
CA ASN A 518 -20.32 25.99 -13.25
C ASN A 518 -20.31 26.16 -11.72
N GLU A 519 -19.94 27.36 -11.27
CA GLU A 519 -19.89 27.74 -9.86
C GLU A 519 -21.17 28.51 -9.44
N THR A 520 -22.29 28.30 -10.15
CA THR A 520 -23.60 28.81 -9.70
C THR A 520 -23.97 28.15 -8.38
N ILE A 521 -24.24 28.97 -7.36
CA ILE A 521 -24.57 28.52 -6.01
C ILE A 521 -25.77 27.55 -6.03
N LEU A 522 -25.50 26.32 -5.59
CA LEU A 522 -26.46 25.26 -5.36
C LEU A 522 -26.14 24.61 -4.01
N THR A 523 -27.14 24.49 -3.13
CA THR A 523 -26.98 23.89 -1.80
C THR A 523 -26.50 22.44 -1.88
N GLY A 524 -25.50 22.12 -1.06
CA GLY A 524 -24.92 20.78 -0.93
C GLY A 524 -24.32 20.25 -2.22
N ASN A 525 -23.70 21.10 -3.05
CA ASN A 525 -23.12 20.74 -4.34
C ASN A 525 -21.58 20.82 -4.31
N GLU A 526 -20.99 20.22 -3.28
CA GLU A 526 -19.53 20.15 -3.08
C GLU A 526 -19.03 18.71 -3.21
N ILE A 527 -17.75 18.59 -3.58
CA ILE A 527 -17.00 17.34 -3.52
C ILE A 527 -15.87 17.57 -2.51
N ASP A 528 -15.80 16.69 -1.52
CA ASP A 528 -14.74 16.72 -0.50
C ASP A 528 -13.64 15.73 -0.84
N TYR A 529 -12.40 16.22 -0.86
CA TYR A 529 -11.19 15.43 -1.07
C TYR A 529 -10.36 15.37 0.20
N TRP A 530 -9.62 14.28 0.40
CA TRP A 530 -8.56 14.26 1.42
C TRP A 530 -7.41 15.19 1.06
N THR A 531 -6.77 15.76 2.07
CA THR A 531 -5.57 16.60 1.96
C THR A 531 -4.30 15.81 2.31
N ASN A 532 -3.13 16.41 2.11
CA ASN A 532 -1.85 15.89 2.60
C ASN A 532 -1.83 15.67 4.14
N ASN A 533 -2.68 16.38 4.88
CA ASN A 533 -2.78 16.29 6.34
C ASN A 533 -3.61 15.09 6.81
N TYR A 534 -4.31 14.39 5.92
CA TYR A 534 -5.09 13.21 6.29
C TYR A 534 -4.19 12.09 6.81
N THR A 535 -4.30 11.70 8.08
CA THR A 535 -3.39 10.72 8.72
C THR A 535 -3.95 9.32 8.85
N ALA A 536 -5.27 9.13 8.80
CA ALA A 536 -5.90 7.84 9.09
C ALA A 536 -5.64 6.78 8.01
N ALA A 537 -5.58 7.18 6.73
CA ALA A 537 -5.13 6.29 5.64
C ALA A 537 -4.28 7.09 4.63
N PRO A 538 -2.96 7.23 4.87
CA PRO A 538 -2.06 8.03 4.05
C PRO A 538 -2.02 7.68 2.56
N THR A 539 -2.38 6.45 2.21
CA THR A 539 -2.46 5.97 0.81
C THR A 539 -3.58 6.64 0.01
N LEU A 540 -4.56 7.28 0.67
CA LEU A 540 -5.64 8.03 0.05
C LEU A 540 -5.34 9.52 -0.11
N ARG A 541 -4.16 10.00 0.29
CA ARG A 541 -3.75 11.40 0.12
C ARG A 541 -3.59 11.78 -1.36
N PRO A 542 -3.76 13.08 -1.71
CA PRO A 542 -3.46 13.58 -3.04
C PRO A 542 -2.08 13.17 -3.56
N LYS A 543 -2.00 12.73 -4.81
CA LYS A 543 -0.72 12.36 -5.44
C LYS A 543 -0.59 12.89 -6.85
N LEU A 544 0.65 13.23 -7.23
CA LEU A 544 1.02 13.58 -8.60
C LEU A 544 1.97 12.52 -9.16
N SER A 545 1.59 11.89 -10.26
CA SER A 545 2.46 10.99 -11.02
C SER A 545 2.87 11.64 -12.33
N VAL A 546 4.17 11.71 -12.61
CA VAL A 546 4.74 12.33 -13.81
C VAL A 546 5.61 11.31 -14.53
N THR A 547 5.28 11.05 -15.79
CA THR A 547 6.06 10.23 -16.71
C THR A 547 6.85 11.13 -17.65
N TYR A 548 8.14 10.86 -17.79
CA TYR A 548 9.05 11.67 -18.60
C TYR A 548 10.11 10.82 -19.29
N THR A 549 10.67 11.33 -20.37
CA THR A 549 11.78 10.69 -21.08
C THR A 549 13.08 10.86 -20.31
N ASP A 550 13.78 9.78 -20.01
CA ASP A 550 15.09 9.79 -19.35
C ASP A 550 16.16 8.97 -20.09
N GLY A 551 15.77 8.25 -21.15
CA GLY A 551 16.66 7.42 -21.95
C GLY A 551 17.11 6.12 -21.26
N SER A 552 16.52 5.78 -20.11
CA SER A 552 16.76 4.49 -19.46
C SER A 552 16.38 3.34 -20.40
N HIS A 553 17.18 2.29 -20.41
CA HIS A 553 16.91 1.07 -21.16
C HIS A 553 17.71 -0.08 -20.57
N ALA A 554 17.19 -1.29 -20.70
CA ALA A 554 17.92 -2.49 -20.29
C ALA A 554 18.99 -2.81 -21.35
N VAL A 555 20.25 -2.97 -20.93
CA VAL A 555 21.31 -3.42 -21.82
C VAL A 555 21.25 -4.94 -21.92
N ALA A 556 21.15 -5.47 -23.14
CA ALA A 556 21.15 -6.91 -23.37
C ALA A 556 22.59 -7.48 -23.32
N PRO A 557 22.77 -8.73 -22.88
CA PRO A 557 24.06 -9.40 -22.94
C PRO A 557 24.61 -9.40 -24.37
N THR A 558 25.89 -9.07 -24.49
CA THR A 558 26.66 -9.12 -25.74
C THR A 558 27.50 -10.38 -25.78
N VAL A 559 27.62 -10.97 -26.97
CA VAL A 559 28.44 -12.15 -27.22
C VAL A 559 29.20 -11.96 -28.53
N SER A 560 30.42 -12.50 -28.60
CA SER A 560 31.27 -12.43 -29.77
C SER A 560 32.09 -13.71 -29.89
N VAL A 561 32.37 -14.15 -31.12
CA VAL A 561 33.32 -15.22 -31.43
C VAL A 561 34.43 -14.61 -32.26
N SER A 562 35.66 -14.69 -31.78
CA SER A 562 36.83 -14.15 -32.47
C SER A 562 37.58 -15.22 -33.26
N THR A 563 37.47 -16.49 -32.86
CA THR A 563 37.99 -17.62 -33.63
C THR A 563 37.07 -18.84 -33.52
N PRO A 564 36.88 -19.60 -34.61
CA PRO A 564 37.31 -19.32 -35.99
C PRO A 564 36.67 -18.05 -36.57
N ALA A 565 37.33 -17.42 -37.55
CA ALA A 565 36.73 -16.30 -38.24
C ALA A 565 35.40 -16.71 -38.91
N ALA A 566 34.45 -15.79 -39.02
CA ALA A 566 33.18 -16.06 -39.67
C ALA A 566 33.39 -16.62 -41.09
N GLY A 567 32.83 -17.80 -41.37
CA GLY A 567 32.98 -18.50 -42.65
C GLY A 567 34.28 -19.30 -42.81
N ALA A 568 35.11 -19.44 -41.77
CA ALA A 568 36.28 -20.30 -41.83
C ALA A 568 35.87 -21.78 -42.04
N MET A 569 36.47 -22.43 -43.04
CA MET A 569 36.37 -23.88 -43.17
C MET A 569 37.19 -24.53 -42.06
N VAL A 570 36.51 -25.37 -41.27
CA VAL A 570 37.09 -26.04 -40.10
C VAL A 570 37.00 -27.54 -40.28
N THR A 571 38.07 -28.26 -39.91
CA THR A 571 38.12 -29.72 -39.97
C THR A 571 38.81 -30.26 -38.72
N GLY A 572 38.25 -31.28 -38.07
CA GLY A 572 38.80 -31.87 -36.84
C GLY A 572 38.51 -31.02 -35.60
N ASN A 573 39.36 -31.13 -34.58
CA ASN A 573 39.17 -30.40 -33.33
C ASN A 573 39.60 -28.93 -33.51
N VAL A 574 38.63 -28.02 -33.37
CA VAL A 574 38.86 -26.58 -33.56
C VAL A 574 38.62 -25.83 -32.27
N ALA A 575 39.60 -25.01 -31.87
CA ALA A 575 39.47 -24.13 -30.71
C ALA A 575 38.55 -22.95 -31.05
N ILE A 576 37.53 -22.74 -30.22
CA ILE A 576 36.63 -21.59 -30.31
C ILE A 576 37.06 -20.57 -29.25
N THR A 577 37.32 -19.34 -29.67
CA THR A 577 37.49 -18.21 -28.74
C THR A 577 36.26 -17.33 -28.84
N ALA A 578 35.57 -17.17 -27.72
CA ALA A 578 34.39 -16.33 -27.61
C ALA A 578 34.49 -15.45 -26.36
N ALA A 579 33.85 -14.28 -26.41
CA ALA A 579 33.66 -13.42 -25.27
C ALA A 579 32.17 -13.14 -25.10
N ALA A 580 31.70 -13.16 -23.86
CA ALA A 580 30.37 -12.73 -23.48
C ALA A 580 30.51 -11.64 -22.41
N SER A 581 29.74 -10.57 -22.53
CA SER A 581 29.73 -9.47 -21.58
C SER A 581 28.30 -9.02 -21.35
N ASP A 582 27.97 -8.80 -20.10
CA ASP A 582 26.72 -8.24 -19.62
C ASP A 582 27.07 -7.15 -18.61
N ASP A 583 26.18 -6.19 -18.39
CA ASP A 583 26.36 -5.13 -17.38
C ASP A 583 26.28 -5.67 -15.94
N ARG A 584 25.92 -6.95 -15.75
CA ARG A 584 26.05 -7.69 -14.48
C ARG A 584 26.92 -8.94 -14.60
N ARG A 585 26.30 -10.04 -15.06
CA ARG A 585 26.82 -11.40 -14.93
C ARG A 585 26.35 -12.21 -16.13
N VAL A 586 27.29 -12.91 -16.74
CA VAL A 586 26.98 -13.92 -17.76
C VAL A 586 26.64 -15.22 -17.04
N ASP A 587 25.35 -15.55 -16.95
CA ASP A 587 24.89 -16.77 -16.27
C ASP A 587 25.21 -18.05 -17.04
N ARG A 588 25.09 -17.99 -18.38
CA ARG A 588 25.31 -19.12 -19.27
C ARG A 588 25.69 -18.62 -20.65
N VAL A 589 26.68 -19.27 -21.26
CA VAL A 589 26.99 -19.14 -22.69
C VAL A 589 26.66 -20.47 -23.34
N GLU A 590 25.79 -20.46 -24.35
CA GLU A 590 25.43 -21.64 -25.14
C GLU A 590 25.95 -21.49 -26.57
N PHE A 591 26.67 -22.51 -27.03
CA PHE A 591 27.03 -22.66 -28.43
C PHE A 591 26.03 -23.61 -29.08
N SER A 592 25.36 -23.14 -30.14
CA SER A 592 24.39 -23.93 -30.89
C SER A 592 24.86 -24.08 -32.34
N GLU A 593 24.88 -25.31 -32.83
CA GLU A 593 25.04 -25.59 -34.27
C GLU A 593 23.70 -25.38 -34.96
N ILE A 594 23.66 -24.51 -35.98
CA ILE A 594 22.49 -24.37 -36.85
C ILE A 594 22.84 -25.02 -38.18
N ASN A 595 22.40 -26.27 -38.37
CA ASN A 595 22.40 -26.89 -39.69
C ASN A 595 21.34 -26.20 -40.55
N ARG A 596 21.76 -25.20 -41.33
CA ARG A 596 20.90 -24.57 -42.33
C ARG A 596 20.71 -25.56 -43.49
N LEU A 597 19.62 -26.32 -43.46
CA LEU A 597 19.17 -27.19 -44.55
C LEU A 597 18.61 -26.34 -45.70
N ASP A 598 19.49 -25.68 -46.45
CA ASP A 598 19.21 -25.20 -47.80
C ASP A 598 20.51 -25.27 -48.62
N GLY A 599 20.72 -26.43 -49.27
CA GLY A 599 21.39 -26.53 -50.56
C GLY A 599 22.72 -25.81 -50.80
N ALA A 600 23.54 -25.52 -49.79
CA ALA A 600 24.95 -25.13 -49.93
C ALA A 600 25.65 -25.32 -48.58
N LEU A 601 26.60 -26.26 -48.52
CA LEU A 601 27.42 -26.57 -47.34
C LEU A 601 28.14 -25.31 -46.82
N HIS A 602 27.61 -24.71 -45.75
CA HIS A 602 28.33 -23.83 -44.84
C HIS A 602 27.77 -24.06 -43.42
N ASP A 603 28.53 -24.75 -42.58
CA ASP A 603 28.25 -24.83 -41.14
C ASP A 603 28.54 -23.47 -40.51
N HIS A 604 27.51 -22.83 -39.94
CA HIS A 604 27.63 -21.62 -39.15
C HIS A 604 27.36 -21.95 -37.68
N LEU A 605 28.33 -21.64 -36.82
CA LEU A 605 28.15 -21.59 -35.38
C LEU A 605 27.46 -20.26 -35.03
N GLU A 606 26.25 -20.31 -34.48
CA GLU A 606 25.56 -19.13 -33.94
C GLU A 606 25.40 -19.23 -32.42
N LEU A 607 25.62 -18.11 -31.73
CA LEU A 607 25.31 -17.94 -30.32
C LEU A 607 23.83 -17.59 -30.19
N GLY A 608 23.03 -18.53 -29.68
CA GLY A 608 21.60 -18.32 -29.44
C GLY A 608 21.32 -17.52 -28.17
N ARG A 609 20.46 -16.50 -28.27
CA ARG A 609 19.83 -15.82 -27.12
C ARG A 609 18.52 -16.53 -26.78
N ARG A 610 18.33 -17.01 -25.55
CA ARG A 610 16.99 -17.38 -25.05
C ARG A 610 16.76 -16.91 -23.62
N HIS A 611 15.77 -16.04 -23.45
CA HIS A 611 15.04 -15.90 -22.18
C HIS A 611 14.06 -17.07 -22.07
N GLN A 612 13.90 -17.62 -20.85
CA GLN A 612 12.88 -18.61 -20.54
C GLN A 612 11.48 -18.15 -20.97
N ARG A 613 10.92 -18.78 -22.01
CA ARG A 613 9.49 -19.07 -22.14
C ARG A 613 9.30 -20.46 -22.75
N GLN A 614 8.20 -21.08 -22.32
CA GLN A 614 7.70 -22.44 -22.53
C GLN A 614 7.88 -23.07 -23.95
N PRO A 615 7.83 -24.41 -24.05
CA PRO A 615 8.22 -25.14 -25.25
C PRO A 615 7.22 -24.97 -26.40
N LEU A 616 7.71 -24.52 -27.56
CA LEU A 616 7.04 -24.70 -28.83
C LEU A 616 7.10 -26.18 -29.20
N LEU A 617 5.93 -26.83 -29.17
CA LEU A 617 5.65 -28.10 -29.83
C LEU A 617 6.09 -28.02 -31.30
N TYR A 618 7.14 -28.75 -31.67
CA TYR A 618 7.34 -29.17 -33.06
C TYR A 618 6.80 -30.58 -33.21
N GLY A 619 5.69 -30.67 -33.95
CA GLY A 619 5.10 -31.92 -34.41
C GLY A 619 5.92 -32.53 -35.55
N GLU A 620 6.11 -33.84 -35.41
CA GLU A 620 6.25 -34.90 -36.41
C GLU A 620 7.24 -34.79 -37.59
N GLY A 621 8.02 -35.88 -37.76
CA GLY A 621 8.21 -36.44 -39.11
C GLY A 621 9.58 -36.97 -39.52
N LEU A 622 9.84 -38.25 -39.18
CA LEU A 622 10.50 -39.27 -40.03
C LEU A 622 12.04 -39.36 -40.22
N ARG A 623 12.56 -40.44 -39.59
CA ARG A 623 13.42 -41.56 -40.07
C ARG A 623 14.88 -41.33 -40.53
N ARG A 624 15.78 -41.96 -39.75
CA ARG A 624 17.10 -42.53 -40.11
C ARG A 624 17.16 -43.12 -41.53
N ARG A 625 18.30 -42.91 -42.21
CA ARG A 625 19.12 -44.01 -42.78
C ARG A 625 20.57 -43.59 -43.12
N ARG A 626 21.47 -44.42 -42.58
CA ARG A 626 22.91 -44.63 -42.78
C ARG A 626 23.87 -43.54 -42.32
#